data_AF-A0A6M3LJK7-F1
#
_entry.id   AF-A0A6M3LJK7-F1
#
_cell.length_a   1.000
_cell.length_b   1.000
_cell.length_c   1.000
_cell.angle_alpha   90.00
_cell.angle_beta   90.00
_cell.angle_gamma   90.00
#
_symmetry.space_group_name_H-M   'P 1'
#
loop_
_entity.id
_entity.type
_entity.pdbx_description
1 polymer ?
#
loop_
_entity_poly.entity_id
_entity_poly.type
_entity_poly.pdbx_seq_one_letter_code
_entity_poly.pdbx_strand_id
1 'polypeptide(L)'
;MVGFKDWGIPADEIEPTVNVLTYHAWRALGRQVRKGEKGVHVVTWVPVGGGKGDQEREEQDGERKPRRQSMRPRTASVFHVSQTDVVN
;
A
#
# COMPACT_ATOMS: atom_id res chain seq x y z
N MET A 1 -16.49 2.11 5.58
CA MET A 1 -15.01 2.08 5.55
C MET A 1 -14.58 2.87 6.77
N VAL A 2 -13.79 2.28 7.66
CA VAL A 2 -13.40 2.89 8.94
C VAL A 2 -11.98 3.43 8.80
N GLY A 3 -11.77 4.70 9.13
CA GLY A 3 -10.47 5.36 9.12
C GLY A 3 -9.98 5.71 10.52
N PHE A 4 -8.75 6.21 10.64
CA PHE A 4 -8.16 6.58 11.93
C PHE A 4 -8.95 7.66 12.68
N LYS A 5 -9.65 8.56 11.96
CA LYS A 5 -10.57 9.55 12.56
C LYS A 5 -11.72 8.90 13.33
N ASP A 6 -12.24 7.78 12.84
CA ASP A 6 -13.31 7.02 13.50
C ASP A 6 -12.81 6.32 14.78
N TRP A 7 -11.49 6.23 14.96
CA TRP A 7 -10.82 5.72 16.17
C TRP A 7 -10.35 6.86 17.09
N GLY A 8 -10.77 8.09 16.82
CA GLY A 8 -10.46 9.26 17.66
C GLY A 8 -9.07 9.86 17.43
N ILE A 9 -8.37 9.46 16.37
CA ILE A 9 -7.08 10.08 16.00
C ILE A 9 -7.37 11.30 15.12
N PRO A 10 -7.03 12.52 15.56
CA PRO A 10 -7.33 13.73 14.81
C PRO A 10 -6.46 13.82 13.53
N ALA A 11 -6.92 14.59 12.55
CA ALA A 11 -6.33 14.56 11.20
C ALA A 11 -4.88 15.06 11.15
N ASP A 12 -4.55 16.00 12.02
CA ASP A 12 -3.24 16.61 12.24
C ASP A 12 -2.24 15.68 12.95
N GLU A 13 -2.73 14.64 13.61
CA GLU A 13 -1.90 13.56 14.17
C GLU A 13 -1.72 12.39 13.19
N ILE A 14 -2.24 12.47 11.96
CA ILE A 14 -2.11 11.42 10.94
C ILE A 14 -1.09 11.89 9.90
N GLU A 15 0.15 11.41 10.02
CA GLU A 15 1.24 11.70 9.09
C GLU A 15 1.65 10.42 8.34
N PRO A 16 1.20 10.26 7.08
CA PRO A 16 1.58 9.13 6.25
C PRO A 16 3.10 8.99 6.16
N THR A 17 3.60 7.76 6.14
CA THR A 17 5.05 7.43 6.06
C THR A 17 5.91 7.81 7.27
N VAL A 18 5.35 8.52 8.25
CA VAL A 18 6.02 8.88 9.51
C VAL A 18 5.42 8.09 10.67
N ASN A 19 4.13 8.29 10.95
CA ASN A 19 3.45 7.65 12.08
C ASN A 19 2.28 6.73 11.66
N VAL A 20 2.09 6.55 10.36
CA VAL A 20 1.17 5.57 9.76
C VAL A 20 1.94 4.70 8.79
N LEU A 21 2.16 3.44 9.18
CA LEU A 21 3.01 2.49 8.43
C LEU A 21 2.36 1.12 8.33
N THR A 22 2.83 0.31 7.38
CA THR A 22 2.45 -1.11 7.28
C THR A 22 3.08 -1.92 8.42
N TYR A 23 2.51 -3.10 8.73
CA TYR A 23 3.02 -3.98 9.78
C TYR A 23 4.53 -4.27 9.65
N HIS A 24 4.98 -4.58 8.43
CA HIS A 24 6.39 -4.88 8.17
C HIS A 24 7.30 -3.65 8.29
N ALA A 25 6.81 -2.46 7.94
CA ALA A 25 7.56 -1.23 8.14
C ALA A 25 7.74 -0.92 9.64
N TRP A 26 6.71 -1.10 10.47
CA TRP A 26 6.86 -0.99 11.92
C TRP A 26 7.86 -2.00 12.48
N ARG A 27 7.77 -3.26 12.03
CA ARG A 27 8.72 -4.30 12.42
C ARG A 27 10.17 -3.98 12.06
N ALA A 28 10.41 -3.37 10.90
CA ALA A 28 11.74 -2.94 10.48
C ALA A 28 12.28 -1.79 11.35
N LEU A 29 11.39 -0.95 11.90
CA LEU A 29 11.71 0.14 12.82
C LEU A 29 11.78 -0.29 14.29
N GLY A 30 11.82 -1.60 14.58
CA GLY A 30 11.88 -2.10 15.95
C GLY A 30 10.59 -1.90 16.73
N ARG A 31 9.44 -1.84 16.06
CA ARG A 31 8.12 -1.76 16.69
C ARG A 31 7.24 -2.95 16.31
N GLN A 32 6.39 -3.38 17.24
CA GLN A 32 5.43 -4.46 17.05
C GLN A 32 4.02 -3.92 17.22
N VAL A 33 3.16 -4.15 16.22
CA VAL A 33 1.73 -3.87 16.34
C VAL A 33 1.13 -4.78 17.41
N ARG A 34 0.34 -4.22 18.34
CA ARG A 34 -0.27 -4.98 19.44
C ARG A 34 -1.21 -6.05 18.92
N LYS A 35 -1.26 -7.19 19.63
CA LYS A 35 -2.12 -8.31 19.25
C LYS A 35 -3.59 -7.88 19.31
N GLY A 36 -4.34 -8.15 18.25
CA GLY A 36 -5.77 -7.83 18.16
C GLY A 36 -6.10 -6.44 17.61
N GLU A 37 -5.09 -5.58 17.39
CA GLU A 37 -5.27 -4.30 16.71
C GLU A 37 -5.76 -4.50 15.28
N LYS A 38 -6.69 -3.65 14.85
CA LYS A 38 -7.19 -3.62 13.47
C LYS A 38 -6.40 -2.59 12.68
N GLY A 39 -6.07 -2.91 11.43
CA GLY A 39 -5.41 -1.98 10.51
C GLY A 39 -6.42 -1.30 9.57
N VAL A 40 -6.14 -0.06 9.18
CA VAL A 40 -6.91 0.63 8.13
C VAL A 40 -6.46 0.12 6.77
N HIS A 41 -7.41 -0.20 5.89
CA HIS A 41 -7.11 -0.70 4.54
C HIS A 41 -6.98 0.46 3.55
N VAL A 42 -5.84 0.54 2.87
CA VAL A 42 -5.60 1.47 1.76
C VAL A 42 -5.52 0.69 0.45
N VAL A 43 -6.09 1.25 -0.62
CA VAL A 43 -6.09 0.64 -1.95
C VAL A 43 -5.25 1.50 -2.89
N THR A 44 -4.33 0.85 -3.61
CA THR A 44 -3.56 1.46 -4.70
C THR A 44 -3.76 0.66 -5.97
N TRP A 45 -3.74 1.33 -7.12
CA TRP A 45 -3.84 0.67 -8.43
C TRP A 45 -2.43 0.50 -8.99
N VAL A 46 -2.02 -0.73 -9.24
CA VAL A 46 -0.70 -1.04 -9.79
C VAL A 46 -0.85 -1.54 -11.24
N PRO A 47 0.05 -1.15 -12.15
CA PRO A 47 0.03 -1.69 -13.50
C PRO A 47 0.30 -3.21 -13.50
N VAL A 48 -0.41 -3.93 -14.37
CA VAL A 48 -0.27 -5.35 -14.64
C VAL A 48 0.11 -5.52 -16.11
N GLY A 49 1.26 -6.14 -16.34
CA GLY A 49 1.89 -6.22 -17.66
C GLY A 49 2.79 -5.00 -17.91
N GLY A 50 4.07 -5.24 -18.20
CA GLY A 50 5.11 -4.21 -18.26
C GLY A 50 6.49 -4.66 -17.75
N GLY A 51 6.69 -5.96 -17.50
CA GLY A 51 8.05 -6.50 -17.35
C GLY A 51 8.85 -6.29 -18.63
N LYS A 52 10.18 -6.17 -18.52
CA LYS A 52 11.12 -5.87 -19.62
C LYS A 52 10.95 -6.75 -20.89
N GLY A 53 10.25 -7.88 -20.83
CA GLY A 53 10.02 -8.78 -21.96
C GLY A 53 8.66 -8.66 -22.68
N ASP A 54 7.81 -7.70 -22.31
CA ASP A 54 6.41 -7.65 -22.77
C ASP A 54 6.08 -6.47 -23.71
N GLN A 55 7.11 -5.78 -24.23
CA GLN A 55 6.90 -4.50 -24.90
C GLN A 55 6.41 -4.58 -26.35
N GLU A 56 6.61 -5.68 -27.09
CA GLU A 56 6.28 -5.67 -28.51
C GLU A 56 5.68 -7.02 -28.95
N ARG A 57 4.41 -7.01 -29.33
CA ARG A 57 3.88 -7.98 -30.29
C ARG A 57 3.77 -7.24 -31.62
N GLU A 58 4.53 -7.71 -32.60
CA GLU A 58 4.35 -7.30 -33.99
C GLU A 58 3.03 -7.90 -34.48
N GLU A 59 2.03 -7.05 -34.75
CA GLU A 59 0.91 -7.43 -35.61
C GLU A 59 1.40 -7.39 -37.06
N GLN A 60 0.87 -8.29 -37.91
CA GLN A 60 1.32 -8.57 -39.28
C GLN A 60 1.19 -7.39 -40.28
N ASP A 61 0.95 -6.17 -39.80
CA ASP A 61 0.69 -4.97 -40.62
C ASP A 61 1.57 -3.75 -40.23
N GLY A 62 2.66 -3.97 -39.48
CA GLY A 62 3.70 -2.96 -39.25
C GLY A 62 3.35 -1.81 -38.28
N GLU A 63 2.11 -1.72 -37.80
CA GLU A 63 1.67 -0.66 -36.88
C GLU A 63 1.80 -1.08 -35.40
N ARG A 64 2.76 -0.48 -34.68
CA ARG A 64 2.98 -0.75 -33.24
C ARG A 64 1.92 -0.02 -32.39
N LYS A 65 0.90 -0.72 -31.92
CA LYS A 65 -0.06 -0.16 -30.95
C LYS A 65 0.41 -0.36 -29.51
N PRO A 66 0.36 0.68 -28.65
CA PRO A 66 0.68 0.50 -27.23
C PRO A 66 -0.32 -0.48 -26.61
N ARG A 67 0.18 -1.57 -26.01
CA ARG A 67 -0.65 -2.49 -25.23
C ARG A 67 -1.38 -1.69 -24.16
N ARG A 68 -2.70 -1.80 -24.10
CA ARG A 68 -3.50 -1.22 -23.00
C ARG A 68 -2.98 -1.79 -21.68
N GLN A 69 -2.30 -0.95 -20.90
CA GLN A 69 -1.79 -1.35 -19.61
C GLN A 69 -2.98 -1.57 -18.67
N SER A 70 -3.20 -2.81 -18.27
CA SER A 70 -4.25 -3.14 -17.30
C SER A 70 -3.80 -2.72 -15.91
N MET A 71 -4.70 -2.18 -15.08
CA MET A 71 -4.40 -1.83 -13.69
C MET A 71 -5.08 -2.85 -12.76
N ARG A 72 -4.41 -3.25 -11.69
CA ARG A 72 -4.98 -4.12 -10.65
C ARG A 72 -4.97 -3.41 -9.30
N PRO A 73 -6.07 -3.46 -8.54
CA PRO A 73 -6.08 -2.92 -7.18
C PRO A 73 -5.25 -3.81 -6.26
N ARG A 74 -4.45 -3.19 -5.41
CA ARG A 74 -3.70 -3.80 -4.31
C ARG A 74 -4.12 -3.14 -3.02
N THR A 75 -4.42 -3.96 -2.03
CA THR A 75 -4.80 -3.49 -0.69
C THR A 75 -3.64 -3.70 0.26
N ALA A 76 -3.34 -2.70 1.08
CA ALA A 76 -2.42 -2.81 2.21
C ALA A 76 -3.12 -2.41 3.51
N SER A 77 -2.71 -3.02 4.62
CA SER A 77 -3.13 -2.60 5.96
C SER A 77 -2.08 -1.71 6.59
N VAL A 78 -2.49 -0.55 7.08
CA VAL A 78 -1.65 0.41 7.79
C VAL A 78 -2.11 0.58 9.23
N PHE A 79 -1.18 0.93 10.10
CA PHE A 79 -1.36 1.07 11.53
C PHE A 79 -0.75 2.38 11.99
N HIS A 80 -1.46 3.11 12.86
CA HIS A 80 -0.93 4.29 13.52
C HIS A 80 0.06 3.90 14.62
N VAL A 81 1.04 4.76 14.92
CA VAL A 81 2.08 4.50 15.93
C VAL A 81 1.49 4.14 17.30
N SER A 82 0.33 4.71 17.67
CA SER A 82 -0.37 4.44 18.92
C SER A 82 -0.84 2.99 19.08
N GLN A 83 -0.84 2.20 18.00
CA GLN A 83 -1.20 0.78 17.99
C GLN A 83 0.03 -0.14 18.15
N THR A 84 1.21 0.43 18.41
CA THR A 84 2.48 -0.29 18.38
C THR A 84 3.30 -0.06 19.64
N ASP A 85 4.09 -1.08 20.02
CA ASP A 85 5.05 -1.04 21.12
C ASP A 85 6.48 -1.20 20.59
N VAL A 86 7.46 -0.63 21.29
CA VAL A 86 8.88 -0.85 20.96
C VAL A 86 9.27 -2.27 21.33
N VAL A 87 9.94 -2.95 20.41
CA VAL A 87 10.54 -4.27 20.64
C VAL A 87 11.92 -4.04 21.22
N ASN A 88 12.11 -4.44 22.48
CA ASN A 88 13.42 -4.48 23.14
C ASN A 88 14.30 -5.59 22.57
#